data_AF-A0A9D5NYA1-F1
#
_entry.id   AF-A0A9D5NYA1-F1
#
_cell.length_a   1.000
_cell.length_b   1.000
_cell.length_c   1.000
_cell.angle_alpha   90.00
_cell.angle_beta   90.00
_cell.angle_gamma   90.00
#
_symmetry.space_group_name_H-M   'P 1'
#
loop_
_entity.id
_entity.type
_entity.pdbx_description
1 polymer ?
#
loop_
_entity_poly.entity_id
_entity_poly.type
_entity_poly.pdbx_seq_one_letter_code
_entity_poly.pdbx_strand_id
1 'polypeptide(L)' 'MTQIKNEMQYKAACDRINELLKIVGNSTPADDKNMLELDLISDLVADYEEEHYPIEAPTLIETIKLY' A
#
# COMPACT_ATOMS: atom_id res chain seq x y z
N MET A 1 5.86 -13.07 -11.15
CA MET A 1 5.42 -11.86 -10.44
C MET A 1 5.29 -12.25 -8.97
N THR A 2 6.05 -11.62 -8.09
CA THR A 2 6.16 -11.96 -6.66
C THR A 2 5.03 -11.28 -5.88
N GLN A 3 3.84 -11.85 -5.90
CA GLN A 3 2.70 -11.32 -5.13
C GLN A 3 2.77 -11.70 -3.66
N ILE A 4 2.25 -10.83 -2.80
CA ILE A 4 2.02 -11.10 -1.38
C ILE A 4 0.95 -12.19 -1.28
N LYS A 5 1.23 -13.25 -0.52
CA LYS A 5 0.31 -14.41 -0.39
C LYS A 5 -0.27 -14.60 1.00
N ASN A 6 0.28 -13.90 1.99
CA ASN A 6 -0.06 -14.09 3.40
C ASN A 6 0.03 -12.76 4.15
N GLU A 7 -0.77 -12.63 5.20
CA GLU A 7 -0.81 -11.43 6.05
C GLU A 7 0.56 -11.07 6.65
N MET A 8 1.42 -12.05 6.94
CA MET A 8 2.80 -11.79 7.41
C MET A 8 3.63 -11.04 6.37
N GLN A 9 3.50 -11.39 5.08
CA GLN A 9 4.22 -10.72 4.00
C GLN A 9 3.65 -9.31 3.77
N TYR A 10 2.32 -9.16 3.85
CA TYR A 10 1.64 -7.87 3.82
C TYR A 10 2.15 -6.95 4.94
N LYS A 11 2.19 -7.45 6.18
CA LYS A 11 2.65 -6.66 7.32
C LYS A 11 4.12 -6.26 7.19
N ALA A 12 4.97 -7.19 6.78
CA ALA A 12 6.38 -6.91 6.53
C ALA A 12 6.58 -5.89 5.39
N ALA A 13 5.78 -5.97 4.32
CA ALA A 13 5.77 -5.01 3.23
C ALA A 13 5.33 -3.61 3.71
N CYS A 14 4.28 -3.52 4.51
CA CYS A 14 3.81 -2.27 5.11
C CYS A 14 4.83 -1.66 6.07
N ASP A 15 5.49 -2.47 6.92
CA ASP A 15 6.57 -1.99 7.78
C ASP A 15 7.73 -1.45 6.93
N ARG A 16 8.08 -2.14 5.84
CA ARG A 16 9.13 -1.71 4.91
C ARG A 16 8.79 -0.41 4.20
N ILE A 17 7.56 -0.26 3.72
CA ILE A 17 7.05 1.00 3.15
C ILE A 17 7.18 2.13 4.19
N ASN A 18 6.79 1.89 5.44
CA ASN A 18 6.89 2.90 6.50
C ASN A 18 8.34 3.31 6.81
N GLU A 19 9.29 2.38 6.73
CA GLU A 19 10.71 2.71 6.83
C GLU A 19 11.17 3.53 5.63
N LEU A 20 10.82 3.09 4.42
CA LEU A 20 11.18 3.78 3.18
C LEU A 20 10.61 5.20 3.19
N LEU A 21 9.35 5.42 3.58
CA LEU A 21 8.72 6.75 3.66
C LEU A 21 9.42 7.72 4.65
N LYS A 22 10.20 7.20 5.61
CA LYS A 22 11.03 8.04 6.49
C LYS A 22 12.36 8.44 5.85
N ILE A 23 12.79 7.69 4.83
CA ILE A 23 14.07 7.84 4.14
C ILE A 23 13.87 8.59 2.82
N VAL A 24 12.88 8.17 2.02
CA VAL A 24 12.44 8.86 0.82
C VAL A 24 11.70 10.13 1.23
N GLY A 25 12.19 11.27 0.74
CA GLY A 25 11.57 12.57 0.98
C GLY A 25 11.27 13.26 -0.34
N ASN A 26 10.75 14.48 -0.25
CA ASN A 26 10.36 15.28 -1.41
C ASN A 26 11.53 15.67 -2.35
N SER A 27 12.77 15.41 -1.92
CA SER A 27 14.00 15.66 -2.66
C SER A 27 14.67 14.38 -3.17
N THR A 28 14.09 13.20 -2.87
CA THR A 28 14.66 11.92 -3.30
C THR A 28 14.35 11.71 -4.79
N PRO A 29 15.36 11.50 -5.64
CA PRO A 29 15.14 11.24 -7.06
C PRO A 29 14.32 9.95 -7.25
N ALA A 30 13.48 9.91 -8.29
CA ALA A 30 12.72 8.70 -8.64
C ALA A 30 13.63 7.51 -9.04
N ASP A 31 14.87 7.79 -9.43
CA ASP A 31 15.90 6.78 -9.76
C ASP A 31 16.63 6.27 -8.51
N ASP A 32 16.29 6.77 -7.32
CA ASP A 32 16.85 6.27 -6.07
C ASP A 32 16.31 4.86 -5.80
N LYS A 33 17.20 3.98 -5.33
CA LYS A 33 16.84 2.59 -5.05
C LYS A 33 15.71 2.47 -4.04
N ASN A 34 15.62 3.39 -3.07
CA ASN A 34 14.57 3.38 -2.06
C ASN A 34 13.21 3.80 -2.65
N MET A 35 13.21 4.72 -3.63
CA MET A 35 11.99 5.10 -4.37
C MET A 35 11.50 3.94 -5.24
N LEU A 36 12.39 3.29 -5.98
CA LEU A 36 12.04 2.13 -6.81
C LEU A 36 11.55 0.94 -5.96
N GLU A 37 12.15 0.71 -4.80
CA GLU A 37 11.71 -0.32 -3.86
C GLU A 37 10.34 0.03 -3.27
N LEU A 38 10.11 1.29 -2.89
CA LEU A 38 8.81 1.76 -2.40
C LEU A 38 7.71 1.50 -3.43
N ASP A 39 7.94 1.92 -4.67
CA ASP A 39 7.00 1.78 -5.79
C ASP A 39 6.62 0.31 -6.00
N LEU A 40 7.63 -0.56 -6.06
CA LEU A 40 7.41 -2.00 -6.24
C LEU A 40 6.64 -2.61 -5.07
N ILE A 41 6.99 -2.30 -3.82
CA ILE A 41 6.30 -2.88 -2.66
C ILE A 41 4.88 -2.32 -2.56
N SER A 42 4.67 -1.05 -2.88
CA SER A 42 3.35 -0.42 -2.93
C SER A 42 2.42 -1.10 -3.93
N ASP A 43 2.90 -1.44 -5.13
CA ASP A 43 2.12 -2.20 -6.12
C ASP A 43 1.72 -3.58 -5.57
N LEU A 44 2.65 -4.29 -4.92
CA LEU A 44 2.37 -5.61 -4.37
C LEU A 44 1.34 -5.58 -3.22
N VAL A 45 1.39 -4.54 -2.41
CA VAL A 45 0.44 -4.30 -1.31
C VAL A 45 -0.93 -3.95 -1.88
N ALA A 46 -1.00 -3.09 -2.89
CA ALA A 46 -2.23 -2.72 -3.56
C ALA A 46 -2.93 -3.93 -4.20
N ASP A 47 -2.20 -4.78 -4.93
CA ASP A 47 -2.74 -6.02 -5.50
C ASP A 47 -3.35 -6.94 -4.41
N TYR A 48 -2.68 -7.06 -3.27
CA TYR A 48 -3.16 -7.87 -2.16
C TYR A 48 -4.38 -7.25 -1.47
N GLU A 49 -4.39 -5.92 -1.28
CA GLU A 49 -5.54 -5.21 -0.73
C GLU A 49 -6.75 -5.27 -1.64
N GLU A 50 -6.58 -5.20 -2.96
CA GLU A 50 -7.68 -5.34 -3.90
C GLU A 50 -8.32 -6.75 -3.82
N GLU A 51 -7.51 -7.80 -3.65
CA GLU A 51 -7.98 -9.18 -3.54
C GLU A 51 -8.57 -9.50 -2.15
N HIS A 52 -7.96 -9.00 -1.07
CA HIS A 52 -8.31 -9.36 0.31
C HIS A 52 -9.17 -8.32 1.06
N TYR A 53 -9.07 -7.05 0.69
CA TYR A 53 -9.77 -5.90 1.28
C TYR A 53 -10.45 -5.04 0.20
N PRO A 54 -11.35 -5.63 -0.62
CA PRO A 54 -12.05 -4.87 -1.64
C PRO A 54 -12.76 -3.68 -0.99
N ILE A 55 -12.50 -2.47 -1.50
CA ILE A 55 -13.24 -1.27 -1.09
C ILE A 55 -14.66 -1.42 -1.62
N GLU A 56 -15.54 -2.04 -0.83
CA GLU A 56 -16.97 -1.96 -1.09
C GLU A 56 -17.36 -0.49 -0.99
N ALA A 57 -17.86 0.08 -2.09
CA ALA A 57 -18.37 1.44 -2.08
C ALA A 57 -19.37 1.57 -0.92
N PRO A 58 -19.27 2.61 -0.07
CA PRO A 58 -20.13 2.73 1.09
C PRO A 58 -21.58 2.64 0.62
N THR A 59 -22.35 1.73 1.20
CA THR A 59 -23.77 1.63 0.88
C THR A 59 -24.42 2.97 1.17
N LEU A 60 -25.39 3.39 0.36
CA LEU A 60 -26.14 4.66 0.52
C LEU A 60 -26.66 4.90 1.96
N ILE A 61 -26.79 3.84 2.75
CA ILE A 61 -27.21 3.88 4.16
C ILE A 61 -26.15 4.52 5.08
N GLU A 62 -24.85 4.34 4.80
CA GLU A 62 -23.78 4.96 5.60
C GLU A 62 -23.58 6.44 5.28
N THR A 63 -23.82 6.85 4.03
CA THR A 63 -23.78 8.26 3.62
C THR A 63 -24.97 9.07 4.15
N ILE A 64 -26.13 8.43 4.37
CA ILE A 64 -27.32 9.09 4.96
C ILE A 64 -27.18 9.34 6.47
N LYS A 65 -26.35 8.58 7.20
CA LYS A 65 -26.16 8.79 8.66
C LYS A 65 -25.28 10.01 9.02
N LEU A 66 -24.65 10.63 8.04
CA LEU A 66 -23.82 11.83 8.20
C LEU A 66 -24.59 13.14 7.96
N TYR A 67 -25.89 13.07 7.65
CA TYR A 67 -26.82 14.20 7.56
C TYR A 67 -27.80 14.19 8.74
#